data_AF-A0AAU8S7U7-F1
#
_entry.id   AF-A0AAU8S7U7-F1
#
_cell.length_a   1.000
_cell.length_b   1.000
_cell.length_c   1.000
_cell.angle_alpha   90.00
_cell.angle_beta   90.00
_cell.angle_gamma   90.00
#
_symmetry.space_group_name_H-M   'P 1'
#
loop_
_entity.id
_entity.type
_entity.pdbx_description
1 polymer ?
#
loop_
_entity_poly.entity_id
_entity_poly.type
_entity_poly.pdbx_seq_one_letter_code
_entity_poly.pdbx_strand_id
1 'polypeptide(L)'
;MKVWLKRRLTGLCYGYLRSQHDWAHDKSPTVRHARVLPMASHAPWVNDAAFLKVYETVRHATLVDIMRLYELWTLARQLDNVEGDFLEVGVWRGGSGCLLAMAGQREGRSVFLADTFTGVVKAGAHDTSYSGGEHADTGVDLVLEMAKRCRVADNVRVLVGMFPENNAEQVSDRLALLHIDVDVYESARDVLLWAAPRLVRGAVVVFDDYGFFGCEGVTRMVNEFVAQNSGYRFLHNLNGHAVLIKVADHGE
;
A
#
# COMPACT_ATOMS: atom_id res chain seq x y z
N MET A 1 -5.58 -4.59 42.28
CA MET A 1 -6.00 -3.30 41.67
C MET A 1 -7.34 -3.53 40.98
N LYS A 2 -8.45 -2.94 41.47
CA LYS A 2 -9.83 -3.34 41.14
C LYS A 2 -10.16 -3.08 39.66
N VAL A 3 -10.74 -4.04 38.95
CA VAL A 3 -11.15 -3.99 37.52
C VAL A 3 -11.88 -2.69 37.16
N TRP A 4 -12.66 -2.12 38.09
CA TRP A 4 -13.31 -0.82 37.96
C TRP A 4 -12.32 0.33 37.70
N LEU A 5 -11.21 0.40 38.42
CA LEU A 5 -10.20 1.45 38.24
C LEU A 5 -9.54 1.33 36.86
N LYS A 6 -9.24 0.10 36.41
CA LYS A 6 -8.72 -0.14 35.06
C LYS A 6 -9.70 0.32 33.99
N ARG A 7 -10.98 -0.05 34.08
CA ARG A 7 -12.03 0.41 33.15
C ARG A 7 -12.16 1.93 33.13
N ARG A 8 -12.14 2.57 34.30
CA ARG A 8 -12.26 4.04 34.42
C ARG A 8 -11.06 4.74 33.79
N LEU A 9 -9.84 4.28 34.09
CA LEU A 9 -8.61 4.82 33.50
C LEU A 9 -8.61 4.61 31.98
N THR A 10 -8.94 3.42 31.48
CA THR A 10 -9.04 3.16 30.04
C THR A 10 -10.05 4.07 29.36
N GLY A 11 -11.24 4.26 29.95
CA GLY A 11 -12.24 5.17 29.42
C GLY A 11 -11.76 6.62 29.37
N LEU A 12 -11.07 7.09 30.42
CA LEU A 12 -10.46 8.43 30.45
C LEU A 12 -9.36 8.59 29.40
N CYS A 13 -8.50 7.58 29.21
CA CYS A 13 -7.45 7.60 28.19
C CYS A 13 -8.06 7.67 26.78
N TYR A 14 -9.01 6.81 26.44
CA TYR A 14 -9.68 6.87 25.14
C TYR A 14 -10.45 8.17 24.94
N GLY A 15 -11.10 8.69 25.99
CA GLY A 15 -11.75 10.00 25.97
C GLY A 15 -10.76 11.11 25.64
N TYR A 16 -9.62 11.16 26.34
CA TYR A 16 -8.55 12.12 26.10
C TYR A 16 -7.96 12.02 24.69
N LEU A 17 -7.71 10.80 24.21
CA LEU A 17 -7.15 10.58 22.87
C LEU A 17 -8.11 11.01 21.76
N ARG A 18 -9.41 10.76 21.93
CA ARG A 18 -10.45 11.18 20.97
C ARG A 18 -10.77 12.67 21.05
N SER A 19 -10.46 13.34 22.15
CA SER A 19 -10.67 14.78 22.31
C SER A 19 -9.47 15.62 21.87
N GLN A 20 -8.39 15.00 21.35
CA GLN A 20 -7.28 15.75 20.78
C GLN A 20 -7.73 16.51 19.54
N HIS A 21 -7.22 17.72 19.37
CA HIS A 21 -7.49 18.51 18.18
C HIS A 21 -6.78 17.94 16.96
N ASP A 22 -7.38 18.23 15.81
CA ASP A 22 -6.73 18.51 14.54
C ASP A 22 -5.26 18.90 14.51
N TRP A 23 -4.40 18.24 13.73
CA TRP A 23 -3.10 18.83 13.36
C TRP A 23 -2.86 18.76 11.86
N ALA A 24 -1.83 19.45 11.38
CA ALA A 24 -1.37 19.40 10.00
C ALA A 24 0.14 19.63 9.99
N HIS A 25 0.82 19.18 8.94
CA HIS A 25 2.23 19.50 8.74
C HIS A 25 2.37 20.96 8.27
N ASP A 26 3.40 21.69 8.71
CA ASP A 26 3.58 23.11 8.39
C ASP A 26 3.67 23.37 6.88
N LYS A 27 4.35 22.49 6.14
CA LYS A 27 4.43 22.50 4.67
C LYS A 27 3.11 22.10 3.97
N SER A 28 2.13 21.55 4.68
CA SER A 28 0.88 21.01 4.11
C SER A 28 -0.34 21.35 4.99
N PRO A 29 -0.66 22.64 5.20
CA PRO A 29 -1.65 23.07 6.21
C PRO A 29 -3.09 22.64 5.90
N THR A 30 -3.39 22.26 4.65
CA THR A 30 -4.72 21.86 4.19
C THR A 30 -5.00 20.37 4.38
N VAL A 31 -3.97 19.53 4.50
CA VAL A 31 -4.14 18.10 4.79
C VAL A 31 -4.13 17.94 6.30
N ARG A 32 -5.32 17.68 6.85
CA ARG A 32 -5.57 17.63 8.29
C ARG A 32 -5.50 16.19 8.77
N HIS A 33 -4.80 15.98 9.87
CA HIS A 33 -4.68 14.69 10.54
C HIS A 33 -5.35 14.74 11.91
N ALA A 34 -5.99 13.64 12.27
CA ALA A 34 -6.56 13.41 13.59
C ALA A 34 -6.26 11.97 14.02
N ARG A 35 -6.35 11.68 15.32
CA ARG A 35 -6.22 10.30 15.81
C ARG A 35 -7.43 9.48 15.36
N VAL A 36 -7.24 8.57 14.41
CA VAL A 36 -8.28 7.65 13.95
C VAL A 36 -8.42 6.49 14.95
N LEU A 37 -9.40 6.61 15.85
CA LEU A 37 -9.68 5.63 16.91
C LEU A 37 -11.11 5.11 16.78
N PRO A 38 -11.40 4.21 15.80
CA PRO A 38 -12.74 3.72 15.56
C PRO A 38 -13.31 3.01 16.79
N MET A 39 -14.64 3.04 16.93
CA MET A 39 -15.35 2.20 17.89
C MET A 39 -15.57 0.78 17.35
N ALA A 40 -15.39 0.58 16.04
CA ALA A 40 -15.45 -0.73 15.41
C ALA A 40 -14.37 -1.64 16.00
N SER A 41 -14.77 -2.86 16.37
CA SER A 41 -13.90 -3.85 17.01
C SER A 41 -13.78 -5.15 16.22
N HIS A 42 -14.39 -5.23 15.04
CA HIS A 42 -14.27 -6.40 14.19
C HIS A 42 -12.87 -6.45 13.59
N ALA A 43 -12.10 -7.47 13.95
CA ALA A 43 -10.73 -7.70 13.52
C ALA A 43 -10.67 -9.03 12.76
N PRO A 44 -11.02 -9.07 11.47
CA PRO A 44 -11.20 -10.31 10.71
C PRO A 44 -9.92 -11.17 10.65
N TRP A 45 -8.74 -10.56 10.70
CA TRP A 45 -7.45 -11.26 10.72
C TRP A 45 -7.24 -12.16 11.94
N VAL A 46 -7.94 -11.93 13.06
CA VAL A 46 -7.70 -12.67 14.32
C VAL A 46 -8.01 -14.17 14.19
N ASN A 47 -8.96 -14.53 13.34
CA ASN A 47 -9.38 -15.92 13.14
C ASN A 47 -9.03 -16.45 11.73
N ASP A 48 -8.35 -15.65 10.91
CA ASP A 48 -7.89 -16.09 9.59
C ASP A 48 -6.53 -16.79 9.74
N ALA A 49 -6.56 -18.10 9.99
CA ALA A 49 -5.36 -18.90 10.19
C ALA A 49 -4.44 -18.92 8.94
N ALA A 50 -5.01 -18.81 7.74
CA ALA A 50 -4.23 -18.76 6.51
C ALA A 50 -3.45 -17.45 6.42
N PHE A 51 -4.12 -16.32 6.66
CA PHE A 51 -3.47 -15.03 6.74
C PHE A 51 -2.43 -14.97 7.86
N LEU A 52 -2.75 -15.41 9.08
CA LEU A 52 -1.82 -15.31 10.21
C LEU A 52 -0.50 -16.07 9.95
N LYS A 53 -0.57 -17.22 9.26
CA LYS A 53 0.62 -17.96 8.84
C LYS A 53 1.46 -17.16 7.84
N VAL A 54 0.80 -16.51 6.88
CA VAL A 54 1.45 -15.63 5.90
C VAL A 54 2.06 -14.41 6.59
N TYR A 55 1.29 -13.73 7.45
CA TYR A 55 1.73 -12.58 8.24
C TYR A 55 2.98 -12.89 9.06
N GLU A 56 3.00 -13.99 9.83
CA GLU A 56 4.18 -14.37 10.61
C GLU A 56 5.40 -14.68 9.72
N THR A 57 5.17 -15.10 8.48
CA THR A 57 6.25 -15.33 7.52
C THR A 57 6.83 -14.00 7.02
N VAL A 58 6.01 -12.99 6.73
CA VAL A 58 6.45 -11.76 6.03
C VAL A 58 6.70 -10.55 6.93
N ARG A 59 6.15 -10.50 8.14
CA ARG A 59 6.11 -9.32 9.05
C ARG A 59 7.46 -8.70 9.43
N HIS A 60 8.58 -9.37 9.14
CA HIS A 60 9.92 -8.88 9.42
C HIS A 60 10.58 -8.22 8.19
N ALA A 61 9.92 -8.32 7.02
CA ALA A 61 10.37 -7.83 5.72
C ALA A 61 9.38 -6.82 5.11
N THR A 62 8.50 -6.25 5.93
CA THR A 62 7.60 -5.15 5.56
C THR A 62 7.39 -4.23 6.77
N LEU A 63 7.16 -2.94 6.52
CA LEU A 63 6.74 -1.96 7.54
C LEU A 63 5.21 -1.78 7.58
N VAL A 64 4.50 -2.40 6.64
CA VAL A 64 3.03 -2.37 6.56
C VAL A 64 2.44 -3.14 7.75
N ASP A 65 1.50 -2.51 8.46
CA ASP A 65 0.90 -3.11 9.65
C ASP A 65 -0.08 -4.26 9.30
N ILE A 66 -0.49 -5.01 10.33
CA ILE A 66 -1.36 -6.18 10.15
C ILE A 66 -2.72 -5.83 9.51
N MET A 67 -3.27 -4.64 9.75
CA MET A 67 -4.58 -4.26 9.19
C MET A 67 -4.45 -4.04 7.69
N ARG A 68 -3.39 -3.34 7.29
CA ARG A 68 -3.07 -3.02 5.89
C ARG A 68 -2.61 -4.24 5.10
N LEU A 69 -1.81 -5.12 5.70
CA LEU A 69 -1.47 -6.42 5.11
C LEU A 69 -2.70 -7.33 4.96
N TYR A 70 -3.63 -7.32 5.91
CA TYR A 70 -4.88 -8.08 5.78
C TYR A 70 -5.74 -7.57 4.64
N GLU A 71 -5.81 -6.25 4.46
CA GLU A 71 -6.49 -5.67 3.31
C GLU A 71 -5.87 -6.14 1.98
N LEU A 72 -4.54 -6.02 1.82
CA LEU A 72 -3.83 -6.51 0.62
C LEU A 72 -4.10 -7.99 0.38
N TRP A 73 -4.04 -8.81 1.43
CA TRP A 73 -4.35 -10.25 1.39
C TRP A 73 -5.75 -10.52 0.84
N THR A 74 -6.75 -9.83 1.38
CA THR A 74 -8.15 -10.05 0.97
C THR A 74 -8.46 -9.51 -0.41
N LEU A 75 -7.87 -8.37 -0.81
CA LEU A 75 -8.04 -7.80 -2.14
C LEU A 75 -7.42 -8.72 -3.20
N ALA A 76 -6.17 -9.14 -3.02
CA ALA A 76 -5.49 -10.03 -3.96
C ALA A 76 -6.26 -11.34 -4.21
N ARG A 77 -6.82 -11.95 -3.16
CA ARG A 77 -7.64 -13.18 -3.27
C ARG A 77 -8.97 -12.98 -4.00
N GLN A 78 -9.51 -11.77 -4.01
CA GLN A 78 -10.75 -11.45 -4.71
C GLN A 78 -10.53 -11.18 -6.20
N LEU A 79 -9.27 -11.20 -6.67
CA LEU A 79 -8.90 -10.88 -8.05
C LEU A 79 -8.49 -12.10 -8.87
N ASP A 80 -8.71 -13.33 -8.40
CA ASP A 80 -8.35 -14.53 -9.17
C ASP A 80 -9.16 -14.67 -10.48
N ASN A 81 -10.38 -14.13 -10.50
CA ASN A 81 -11.24 -14.04 -11.69
C ASN A 81 -11.03 -12.77 -12.53
N VAL A 82 -10.14 -11.87 -12.11
CA VAL A 82 -9.76 -10.68 -12.89
C VAL A 82 -8.47 -11.01 -13.63
N GLU A 83 -8.41 -10.75 -14.93
CA GLU A 83 -7.20 -11.00 -15.71
C GLU A 83 -6.13 -9.93 -15.46
N GLY A 84 -4.86 -10.32 -15.52
CA GLY A 84 -3.73 -9.42 -15.36
C GLY A 84 -2.85 -9.75 -14.16
N ASP A 85 -1.66 -9.17 -14.18
CA ASP A 85 -0.63 -9.36 -13.18
C ASP A 85 -0.77 -8.39 -12.01
N PHE A 86 0.00 -8.63 -10.96
CA PHE A 86 0.15 -7.71 -9.84
C PHE A 86 1.47 -6.97 -9.95
N LEU A 87 1.47 -5.69 -9.57
CA LEU A 87 2.65 -4.86 -9.47
C LEU A 87 2.67 -4.17 -8.11
N GLU A 88 3.80 -4.24 -7.41
CA GLU A 88 4.13 -3.40 -6.27
C GLU A 88 5.31 -2.50 -6.65
N VAL A 89 5.19 -1.20 -6.39
CA VAL A 89 6.27 -0.23 -6.58
C VAL A 89 6.63 0.38 -5.22
N GLY A 90 7.91 0.22 -4.86
CA GLY A 90 8.40 0.39 -3.50
C GLY A 90 8.15 -0.87 -2.68
N VAL A 91 9.21 -1.65 -2.51
CA VAL A 91 9.17 -3.06 -2.07
C VAL A 91 9.91 -3.23 -0.76
N TRP A 92 10.96 -2.43 -0.53
CA TRP A 92 11.91 -2.58 0.57
C TRP A 92 12.43 -4.02 0.63
N ARG A 93 12.03 -4.81 1.63
CA ARG A 93 12.46 -6.21 1.82
C ARG A 93 11.46 -7.25 1.27
N GLY A 94 10.40 -6.81 0.61
CA GLY A 94 9.50 -7.65 -0.19
C GLY A 94 8.41 -8.40 0.56
N GLY A 95 8.13 -8.05 1.82
CA GLY A 95 7.13 -8.74 2.63
C GLY A 95 5.70 -8.60 2.09
N SER A 96 5.27 -7.38 1.75
CA SER A 96 3.98 -7.07 1.10
C SER A 96 3.88 -7.77 -0.27
N GLY A 97 4.92 -7.66 -1.08
CA GLY A 97 4.95 -8.28 -2.41
C GLY A 97 4.86 -9.79 -2.38
N CYS A 98 5.58 -10.44 -1.48
CA CYS A 98 5.48 -11.88 -1.27
C CYS A 98 4.11 -12.28 -0.70
N LEU A 99 3.48 -11.44 0.12
CA LEU A 99 2.11 -11.65 0.56
C LEU A 99 1.13 -11.60 -0.61
N LEU A 100 1.24 -10.61 -1.51
CA LEU A 100 0.42 -10.53 -2.73
C LEU A 100 0.60 -11.79 -3.60
N ALA A 101 1.83 -12.27 -3.73
CA ALA A 101 2.16 -13.49 -4.47
C ALA A 101 1.61 -14.78 -3.84
N MET A 102 1.54 -14.85 -2.50
CA MET A 102 0.88 -15.97 -1.80
C MET A 102 -0.65 -15.86 -1.83
N ALA A 103 -1.19 -14.65 -1.94
CA ALA A 103 -2.62 -14.38 -1.94
C ALA A 103 -3.25 -14.63 -3.32
N GLY A 104 -2.63 -14.12 -4.39
CA GLY A 104 -3.07 -14.34 -5.76
C GLY A 104 -2.71 -15.74 -6.23
N GLN A 105 -3.70 -16.58 -6.49
CA GLN A 105 -3.50 -18.00 -6.83
C GLN A 105 -3.90 -18.33 -8.27
N ARG A 106 -4.32 -17.33 -9.05
CA ARG A 106 -4.52 -17.47 -10.49
C ARG A 106 -3.27 -18.03 -11.17
N GLU A 107 -3.42 -19.13 -11.90
CA GLU A 107 -2.36 -19.73 -12.70
C GLU A 107 -1.84 -18.75 -13.77
N GLY A 108 -0.52 -18.67 -13.91
CA GLY A 108 0.15 -17.78 -14.87
C GLY A 108 0.25 -16.31 -14.45
N ARG A 109 -0.32 -15.91 -13.29
CA ARG A 109 -0.15 -14.55 -12.75
C ARG A 109 1.26 -14.34 -12.25
N SER A 110 1.90 -13.29 -12.73
CA SER A 110 3.16 -12.77 -12.19
C SER A 110 2.89 -11.70 -11.13
N VAL A 111 3.81 -11.58 -10.18
CA VAL A 111 3.90 -10.46 -9.24
C VAL A 111 5.22 -9.75 -9.47
N PHE A 112 5.13 -8.55 -10.02
CA PHE A 112 6.27 -7.68 -10.27
C PHE A 112 6.54 -6.83 -9.03
N LEU A 113 7.78 -6.83 -8.57
CA LEU A 113 8.24 -6.08 -7.41
C LEU A 113 9.29 -5.08 -7.88
N ALA A 114 8.91 -3.82 -8.05
CA ALA A 114 9.78 -2.78 -8.57
C ALA A 114 10.32 -1.87 -7.46
N ASP A 115 11.64 -1.78 -7.35
CA ASP A 115 12.30 -0.95 -6.34
C ASP A 115 13.63 -0.41 -6.87
N THR A 116 14.03 0.75 -6.36
CA THR A 116 15.34 1.33 -6.66
C THR A 116 16.47 0.56 -5.96
N PHE A 117 16.17 -0.05 -4.82
CA PHE A 117 17.11 -0.59 -3.83
C PHE A 117 18.13 0.45 -3.34
N THR A 118 17.83 1.73 -3.54
CA THR A 118 18.62 2.87 -3.09
C THR A 118 17.78 3.84 -2.25
N GLY A 119 16.60 3.40 -1.84
CA GLY A 119 15.64 4.18 -1.06
C GLY A 119 14.73 5.08 -1.89
N VAL A 120 13.98 5.94 -1.20
CA VAL A 120 13.00 6.86 -1.79
C VAL A 120 13.65 7.79 -2.82
N VAL A 121 12.93 8.03 -3.92
CA VAL A 121 13.38 8.90 -5.02
C VAL A 121 12.26 9.85 -5.43
N LYS A 122 12.62 10.96 -6.09
CA LYS A 122 11.71 12.02 -6.56
C LYS A 122 10.96 12.78 -5.46
N ALA A 123 11.48 12.79 -4.24
CA ALA A 123 10.98 13.71 -3.20
C ALA A 123 11.11 15.16 -3.68
N GLY A 124 10.05 15.95 -3.52
CA GLY A 124 9.94 17.28 -4.08
C GLY A 124 9.16 18.26 -3.21
N ALA A 125 8.68 19.34 -3.82
CA ALA A 125 8.04 20.46 -3.11
C ALA A 125 6.69 20.09 -2.46
N HIS A 126 6.06 18.99 -2.90
CA HIS A 126 4.80 18.50 -2.36
C HIS A 126 4.99 17.61 -1.12
N ASP A 127 6.21 17.17 -0.85
CA ASP A 127 6.52 16.21 0.19
C ASP A 127 6.98 16.90 1.47
N THR A 128 6.58 16.33 2.60
CA THR A 128 6.73 16.99 3.89
C THR A 128 7.93 16.47 4.67
N SER A 129 7.96 15.15 4.90
CA SER A 129 8.94 14.46 5.76
C SER A 129 10.02 13.70 5.00
N TYR A 130 9.79 13.38 3.72
CA TYR A 130 10.74 12.65 2.87
C TYR A 130 11.58 13.59 2.03
N SER A 131 12.83 13.19 1.81
CA SER A 131 13.86 13.97 1.12
C SER A 131 14.69 13.17 0.12
N GLY A 132 14.59 11.83 0.15
CA GLY A 132 15.29 10.91 -0.74
C GLY A 132 16.33 10.07 -0.02
N GLY A 133 16.43 8.78 -0.39
CA GLY A 133 17.36 7.81 0.18
C GLY A 133 16.87 7.10 1.45
N GLU A 134 15.71 7.47 1.99
CA GLU A 134 15.06 6.73 3.07
C GLU A 134 14.78 5.28 2.64
N HIS A 135 14.81 4.33 3.58
CA HIS A 135 14.59 2.89 3.31
C HIS A 135 15.60 2.20 2.38
N ALA A 136 16.80 2.78 2.20
CA ALA A 136 17.90 2.16 1.45
C ALA A 136 18.55 0.93 2.16
N ASP A 137 18.07 0.53 3.34
CA ASP A 137 18.57 -0.61 4.12
C ASP A 137 18.03 -1.98 3.63
N THR A 138 18.03 -2.17 2.30
CA THR A 138 17.54 -3.37 1.63
C THR A 138 18.38 -3.75 0.40
N GLY A 139 18.04 -4.87 -0.23
CA GLY A 139 18.70 -5.39 -1.43
C GLY A 139 17.88 -6.46 -2.13
N VAL A 140 18.21 -6.70 -3.41
CA VAL A 140 17.55 -7.71 -4.26
C VAL A 140 17.65 -9.10 -3.65
N ASP A 141 18.79 -9.42 -3.04
CA ASP A 141 19.04 -10.69 -2.34
C ASP A 141 18.02 -10.93 -1.22
N LEU A 142 17.73 -9.92 -0.39
CA LEU A 142 16.73 -10.02 0.68
C LEU A 142 15.33 -10.32 0.14
N VAL A 143 14.94 -9.65 -0.96
CA VAL A 143 13.64 -9.89 -1.60
C VAL A 143 13.56 -11.29 -2.20
N LEU A 144 14.64 -11.76 -2.86
CA LEU A 144 14.70 -13.10 -3.42
C LEU A 144 14.71 -14.19 -2.34
N GLU A 145 15.38 -13.95 -1.21
CA GLU A 145 15.33 -14.82 -0.03
C GLU A 145 13.90 -14.88 0.55
N MET A 146 13.22 -13.73 0.61
CA MET A 146 11.83 -13.67 1.06
C MET A 146 10.90 -14.44 0.12
N ALA A 147 11.05 -14.29 -1.19
CA ALA A 147 10.27 -15.03 -2.18
C ALA A 147 10.51 -16.54 -2.08
N LYS A 148 11.76 -16.98 -1.88
CA LYS A 148 12.10 -18.39 -1.62
C LYS A 148 11.45 -18.90 -0.33
N ARG A 149 11.54 -18.15 0.76
CA ARG A 149 10.93 -18.50 2.06
C ARG A 149 9.41 -18.65 1.94
N CYS A 150 8.78 -17.76 1.17
CA CYS A 150 7.35 -17.77 0.89
C CYS A 150 6.94 -18.80 -0.18
N ARG A 151 7.90 -19.47 -0.83
CA ARG A 151 7.69 -20.42 -1.93
C ARG A 151 6.95 -19.81 -3.13
N VAL A 152 7.30 -18.57 -3.43
CA VAL A 152 6.75 -17.76 -4.54
C VAL A 152 7.85 -17.25 -5.48
N ALA A 153 9.00 -17.93 -5.52
CA ALA A 153 10.10 -17.52 -6.39
C ALA A 153 9.76 -17.62 -7.88
N ASP A 154 8.88 -18.56 -8.25
CA ASP A 154 8.54 -18.81 -9.66
C ASP A 154 7.58 -17.75 -10.24
N ASN A 155 6.74 -17.15 -9.39
CA ASN A 155 5.76 -16.13 -9.76
C ASN A 155 6.22 -14.69 -9.45
N VAL A 156 7.26 -14.50 -8.64
CA VAL A 156 7.82 -13.17 -8.35
C VAL A 156 8.87 -12.77 -9.40
N ARG A 157 8.83 -11.50 -9.82
CA ARG A 157 9.82 -10.86 -10.70
C ARG A 157 10.29 -9.57 -10.06
N VAL A 158 11.55 -9.52 -9.65
CA VAL A 158 12.16 -8.33 -9.04
C VAL A 158 12.71 -7.43 -10.13
N LEU A 159 12.28 -6.16 -10.13
CA LEU A 159 12.68 -5.14 -11.08
C LEU A 159 13.53 -4.09 -10.36
N VAL A 160 14.78 -3.92 -10.81
CA VAL A 160 15.73 -3.00 -10.19
C VAL A 160 15.74 -1.68 -10.96
N GLY A 161 15.66 -0.58 -10.24
CA GLY A 161 15.73 0.78 -10.78
C GLY A 161 14.46 1.58 -10.55
N MET A 162 14.52 2.84 -10.94
CA MET A 162 13.40 3.77 -10.82
C MET A 162 12.28 3.35 -11.76
N PHE A 163 11.09 3.10 -11.19
CA PHE A 163 9.90 2.77 -11.95
C PHE A 163 9.07 4.04 -12.18
N PRO A 164 8.50 4.27 -13.38
CA PRO A 164 8.53 3.42 -14.58
C PRO A 164 9.75 3.62 -15.52
N GLU A 165 10.73 4.45 -15.17
CA GLU A 165 11.79 4.88 -16.09
C GLU A 165 12.76 3.79 -16.55
N ASN A 166 13.04 2.81 -15.71
CA ASN A 166 14.15 1.87 -15.94
C ASN A 166 13.72 0.44 -16.29
N ASN A 167 12.48 0.07 -16.00
CA ASN A 167 12.07 -1.33 -15.95
C ASN A 167 10.59 -1.57 -16.31
N ALA A 168 9.86 -0.53 -16.71
CA ALA A 168 8.44 -0.67 -17.05
C ALA A 168 8.19 -1.57 -18.27
N GLU A 169 9.15 -1.71 -19.18
CA GLU A 169 9.09 -2.59 -20.34
C GLU A 169 9.06 -4.09 -19.98
N GLN A 170 9.41 -4.43 -18.74
CA GLN A 170 9.39 -5.81 -18.23
C GLN A 170 8.05 -6.20 -17.62
N VAL A 171 7.16 -5.23 -17.34
CA VAL A 171 5.84 -5.47 -16.77
C VAL A 171 4.81 -5.67 -17.88
N SER A 172 3.85 -6.57 -17.66
CA SER A 172 2.79 -6.83 -18.62
C SER A 172 1.86 -5.64 -18.83
N ASP A 173 1.20 -5.60 -19.98
CA ASP A 173 0.26 -4.53 -20.33
C ASP A 173 -1.12 -4.67 -19.67
N ARG A 174 -1.32 -5.67 -18.81
CA ARG A 174 -2.59 -5.92 -18.11
C ARG A 174 -2.35 -6.14 -16.63
N LEU A 175 -2.78 -5.18 -15.81
CA LEU A 175 -2.66 -5.20 -14.36
C LEU A 175 -4.02 -5.39 -13.71
N ALA A 176 -4.12 -6.36 -12.81
CA ALA A 176 -5.27 -6.60 -11.95
C ALA A 176 -5.12 -5.93 -10.58
N LEU A 177 -3.88 -5.76 -10.10
CA LEU A 177 -3.59 -5.06 -8.86
C LEU A 177 -2.33 -4.22 -9.01
N LEU A 178 -2.39 -3.00 -8.47
CA LEU A 178 -1.26 -2.10 -8.32
C LEU A 178 -1.18 -1.65 -6.86
N HIS A 179 -0.07 -1.94 -6.18
CA HIS A 179 0.24 -1.41 -4.86
C HIS A 179 1.35 -0.37 -5.02
N ILE A 180 1.06 0.87 -4.61
CA ILE A 180 1.96 2.02 -4.70
C ILE A 180 2.38 2.37 -3.27
N ASP A 181 3.64 2.14 -2.95
CA ASP A 181 4.24 2.30 -1.62
C ASP A 181 5.58 3.04 -1.75
N VAL A 182 5.50 4.32 -2.13
CA VAL A 182 6.66 5.11 -2.60
C VAL A 182 6.86 6.42 -1.83
N ASP A 183 6.04 6.67 -0.81
CA ASP A 183 6.09 7.79 0.14
C ASP A 183 5.84 9.20 -0.44
N VAL A 184 6.17 9.45 -1.72
CA VAL A 184 6.26 10.78 -2.31
C VAL A 184 5.37 11.01 -3.52
N TYR A 185 4.97 12.27 -3.71
CA TYR A 185 4.01 12.72 -4.72
C TYR A 185 4.40 12.31 -6.15
N GLU A 186 5.62 12.64 -6.57
CA GLU A 186 6.06 12.48 -7.97
C GLU A 186 6.16 11.01 -8.37
N SER A 187 6.76 10.17 -7.51
CA SER A 187 6.84 8.73 -7.73
C SER A 187 5.44 8.10 -7.79
N ALA A 188 4.55 8.45 -6.86
CA ALA A 188 3.20 7.90 -6.83
C ALA A 188 2.39 8.31 -8.09
N ARG A 189 2.53 9.56 -8.53
CA ARG A 189 1.91 10.07 -9.75
C ARG A 189 2.42 9.33 -10.99
N ASP A 190 3.73 9.23 -11.16
CA ASP A 190 4.32 8.66 -12.38
C ASP A 190 3.99 7.17 -12.52
N VAL A 191 4.02 6.43 -11.41
CA VAL A 191 3.57 5.03 -11.35
C VAL A 191 2.10 4.92 -11.77
N LEU A 192 1.22 5.73 -11.18
CA LEU A 192 -0.22 5.68 -11.46
C LEU A 192 -0.54 6.04 -12.92
N LEU A 193 0.08 7.09 -13.45
CA LEU A 193 -0.15 7.52 -14.84
C LEU A 193 0.33 6.48 -15.85
N TRP A 194 1.48 5.84 -15.59
CA TRP A 194 1.95 4.73 -16.43
C TRP A 194 1.02 3.52 -16.38
N ALA A 195 0.49 3.20 -15.19
CA ALA A 195 -0.34 2.02 -14.97
C ALA A 195 -1.80 2.22 -15.41
N ALA A 196 -2.34 3.44 -15.37
CA ALA A 196 -3.73 3.76 -15.70
C ALA A 196 -4.25 3.13 -17.02
N PRO A 197 -3.51 3.17 -18.16
CA PRO A 197 -3.93 2.50 -19.39
C PRO A 197 -3.80 0.97 -19.35
N ARG A 198 -3.06 0.40 -18.38
CA ARG A 198 -2.80 -1.04 -18.21
C ARG A 198 -3.71 -1.71 -17.18
N LEU A 199 -4.34 -0.93 -16.31
CA LEU A 199 -5.33 -1.43 -15.36
C LEU A 199 -6.56 -1.93 -16.12
N VAL A 200 -6.92 -3.20 -15.88
CA VAL A 200 -8.15 -3.77 -16.46
C VAL A 200 -9.39 -3.30 -15.68
N ARG A 201 -10.59 -3.45 -16.25
CA ARG A 201 -11.83 -3.23 -15.49
C ARG A 201 -11.89 -4.22 -14.32
N GLY A 202 -12.20 -3.70 -13.14
CA GLY A 202 -12.16 -4.44 -11.87
C GLY A 202 -10.79 -4.46 -11.19
N ALA A 203 -9.75 -3.91 -11.84
CA ALA A 203 -8.43 -3.81 -11.21
C ALA A 203 -8.46 -2.86 -10.01
N VAL A 204 -7.60 -3.18 -9.03
CA VAL A 204 -7.51 -2.45 -7.76
C VAL A 204 -6.18 -1.72 -7.70
N VAL A 205 -6.21 -0.45 -7.31
CA VAL A 205 -5.01 0.32 -6.95
C VAL A 205 -5.05 0.59 -5.46
N VAL A 206 -3.97 0.30 -4.75
CA VAL A 206 -3.79 0.58 -3.33
C VAL A 206 -2.64 1.56 -3.17
N PHE A 207 -2.86 2.67 -2.48
CA PHE A 207 -1.81 3.60 -2.08
C PHE A 207 -1.50 3.39 -0.60
N ASP A 208 -0.27 2.97 -0.31
CA ASP A 208 0.17 2.63 1.04
C ASP A 208 0.16 3.88 1.94
N ASP A 209 0.64 5.00 1.40
CA ASP A 209 1.00 6.20 2.16
C ASP A 209 -0.10 7.26 2.28
N TYR A 210 -1.32 6.98 1.82
CA TYR A 210 -2.36 8.00 1.67
C TYR A 210 -2.76 8.70 2.98
N GLY A 211 -2.93 7.95 4.06
CA GLY A 211 -3.48 8.41 5.33
C GLY A 211 -2.44 8.74 6.40
N PHE A 212 -1.16 8.85 6.03
CA PHE A 212 -0.06 8.96 6.98
C PHE A 212 0.48 10.39 7.07
N PHE A 213 0.69 10.84 8.32
CA PHE A 213 1.36 12.11 8.58
C PHE A 213 2.83 11.98 8.14
N GLY A 214 3.28 12.90 7.30
CA GLY A 214 4.60 12.86 6.68
C GLY A 214 4.60 12.42 5.21
N CYS A 215 3.48 11.86 4.72
CA CYS A 215 3.28 11.45 3.34
C CYS A 215 2.19 12.28 2.64
N GLU A 216 1.98 13.54 3.06
CA GLU A 216 0.90 14.38 2.55
C GLU A 216 1.00 14.64 1.03
N GLY A 217 2.18 14.44 0.43
CA GLY A 217 2.36 14.42 -1.02
C GLY A 217 1.50 13.34 -1.68
N VAL A 218 1.54 12.10 -1.19
CA VAL A 218 0.70 11.01 -1.71
C VAL A 218 -0.79 11.30 -1.48
N THR A 219 -1.15 11.84 -0.30
CA THR A 219 -2.55 12.25 -0.05
C THR A 219 -3.04 13.26 -1.10
N ARG A 220 -2.23 14.27 -1.42
CA ARG A 220 -2.55 15.30 -2.43
C ARG A 220 -2.72 14.69 -3.81
N MET A 221 -1.74 13.89 -4.24
CA MET A 221 -1.74 13.22 -5.54
C MET A 221 -3.02 12.38 -5.74
N VAL A 222 -3.37 11.54 -4.77
CA VAL A 222 -4.57 10.70 -4.84
C VAL A 222 -5.84 11.55 -4.92
N ASN A 223 -5.94 12.60 -4.10
CA ASN A 223 -7.12 13.48 -4.09
C ASN A 223 -7.29 14.21 -5.43
N GLU A 224 -6.19 14.68 -6.03
CA GLU A 224 -6.18 15.31 -7.36
C GLU A 224 -6.60 14.33 -8.45
N PHE A 225 -6.07 13.10 -8.42
CA PHE A 225 -6.43 12.06 -9.37
C PHE A 225 -7.92 11.70 -9.28
N VAL A 226 -8.43 11.43 -8.08
CA VAL A 226 -9.84 11.04 -7.89
C VAL A 226 -10.81 12.13 -8.33
N ALA A 227 -10.47 13.40 -8.10
CA ALA A 227 -11.31 14.54 -8.51
C ALA A 227 -11.47 14.64 -10.04
N GLN A 228 -10.52 14.12 -10.81
CA GLN A 228 -10.47 14.26 -12.26
C GLN A 228 -10.88 12.98 -13.01
N ASN A 229 -11.04 11.85 -12.32
CA ASN A 229 -11.13 10.53 -12.94
C ASN A 229 -12.36 9.72 -12.48
N SER A 230 -13.51 9.97 -13.13
CA SER A 230 -14.79 9.29 -12.86
C SER A 230 -14.82 7.78 -13.19
N GLY A 231 -13.83 7.31 -13.97
CA GLY A 231 -13.64 5.89 -14.31
C GLY A 231 -13.19 5.01 -13.14
N TYR A 232 -12.92 5.61 -11.98
CA TYR A 232 -12.54 4.91 -10.75
C TYR A 232 -13.60 5.07 -9.67
N ARG A 233 -13.68 4.08 -8.78
CA ARG A 233 -14.39 4.20 -7.49
C ARG A 233 -13.36 4.30 -6.40
N PHE A 234 -13.46 5.36 -5.61
CA PHE A 234 -12.56 5.61 -4.50
C PHE A 234 -13.19 5.18 -3.19
N LEU A 235 -12.43 4.39 -2.44
CA LEU A 235 -12.75 4.01 -1.08
C LEU A 235 -11.74 4.69 -0.15
N HIS A 236 -12.25 5.59 0.69
CA HIS A 236 -11.49 6.14 1.81
C HIS A 236 -11.33 5.05 2.87
N ASN A 237 -10.20 4.34 2.87
CA ASN A 237 -9.92 3.39 3.95
C ASN A 237 -9.31 4.12 5.15
N LEU A 238 -9.94 3.93 6.31
CA LEU A 238 -9.56 4.59 7.55
C LEU A 238 -8.40 3.88 8.28
N ASN A 239 -7.82 2.83 7.70
CA ASN A 239 -6.59 2.17 8.18
C ASN A 239 -5.31 2.87 7.70
N GLY A 240 -5.39 3.84 6.78
CA GLY A 240 -4.24 4.54 6.19
C GLY A 240 -4.13 4.36 4.67
N HIS A 241 -4.67 3.29 4.10
CA HIS A 241 -4.67 3.11 2.65
C HIS A 241 -5.71 3.98 1.93
N ALA A 242 -5.42 4.32 0.67
CA ALA A 242 -6.45 4.65 -0.31
C ALA A 242 -6.63 3.49 -1.28
N VAL A 243 -7.88 3.16 -1.61
CA VAL A 243 -8.18 2.09 -2.58
C VAL A 243 -9.00 2.65 -3.73
N LEU A 244 -8.52 2.45 -4.96
CA LEU A 244 -9.25 2.71 -6.19
C LEU A 244 -9.64 1.41 -6.86
N ILE A 245 -10.85 1.36 -7.40
CA ILE A 245 -11.31 0.27 -8.25
C ILE A 245 -11.61 0.84 -9.63
N LYS A 246 -10.95 0.33 -10.67
CA LYS A 246 -11.24 0.73 -12.04
C LYS A 246 -12.58 0.15 -12.47
N VAL A 247 -13.52 1.01 -12.86
CA VAL A 247 -14.88 0.60 -13.28
C VAL A 247 -15.21 0.94 -14.72
N ALA A 248 -14.48 1.87 -15.33
CA ALA A 248 -14.65 2.26 -16.73
C ALA A 248 -13.32 2.74 -17.30
N ASP A 249 -13.18 2.72 -18.62
CA ASP A 249 -12.06 3.35 -19.30
C ASP A 249 -12.26 4.87 -19.41
N HIS A 250 -11.18 5.63 -19.62
CA HIS A 250 -11.29 7.09 -19.75
C HIS A 250 -12.17 7.45 -20.96
N GLY A 251 -13.30 8.12 -20.70
CA GLY A 251 -14.24 8.58 -21.73
C GLY A 251 -15.48 7.70 -21.92
N GLU A 252 -15.61 6.61 -21.16
CA GLU A 252 -16.88 5.86 -20.95
C GLU A 252 -17.74 6.49 -19.85
#